data_AF-A0A963MJI1-F1
#
_entry.id   AF-A0A963MJI1-F1
#
_cell.length_a   1.000
_cell.length_b   1.000
_cell.length_c   1.000
_cell.angle_alpha   90.00
_cell.angle_beta   90.00
_cell.angle_gamma   90.00
#
_symmetry.space_group_name_H-M   'P 1'
#
loop_
_entity.id
_entity.type
_entity.pdbx_description
1 polymer ?
#
loop_
_entity_poly.entity_id
_entity_poly.type
_entity_poly.pdbx_seq_one_letter_code
_entity_poly.pdbx_strand_id
1 'polypeptide(L)'
;YEYLRAGRPILALTDPAGDTAATCRDAGLEAIAALDDAQAISAQLQRFVHSPKDGTLPTAAAVDRASRRGRARTLAELLDRSTMQGK
;
A
#
# COMPACT_ATOMS: atom_id res chain seq x y z
N TYR A 1 -0.42 7.77 -0.42
CA TYR A 1 -1.15 7.12 -1.53
C TYR A 1 -2.64 7.27 -1.34
N GLU A 2 -3.37 7.61 -2.39
CA GLU A 2 -4.81 7.90 -2.27
C GLU A 2 -5.67 6.66 -2.08
N TYR A 3 -5.33 5.55 -2.75
CA TYR A 3 -6.07 4.30 -2.64
C TYR A 3 -5.99 3.68 -1.25
N LEU A 4 -4.84 3.79 -0.56
CA LEU A 4 -4.68 3.20 0.78
C LEU A 4 -5.68 3.77 1.79
N ARG A 5 -6.00 5.07 1.68
CA ARG A 5 -6.95 5.75 2.58
C ARG A 5 -8.40 5.67 2.12
N ALA A 6 -8.69 5.04 0.98
CA ALA A 6 -10.04 5.01 0.42
C ALA A 6 -10.98 4.07 1.21
N GLY A 7 -10.45 3.22 2.09
CA GLY A 7 -11.25 2.26 2.86
C GLY A 7 -11.93 1.20 1.97
N ARG A 8 -11.39 0.99 0.77
CA ARG A 8 -11.90 0.05 -0.22
C ARG A 8 -10.88 -1.06 -0.45
N PRO A 9 -11.33 -2.29 -0.73
CA PRO A 9 -10.47 -3.35 -1.25
C PRO A 9 -9.63 -2.91 -2.44
N ILE A 10 -8.37 -3.34 -2.45
CA ILE A 10 -7.39 -3.07 -3.50
C ILE A 10 -6.91 -4.39 -4.08
N LEU A 11 -6.90 -4.46 -5.41
CA LEU A 11 -6.22 -5.49 -6.19
C LEU A 11 -5.16 -4.77 -7.03
N ALA A 12 -3.89 -5.14 -6.84
CA ALA A 12 -2.76 -4.50 -7.50
C ALA A 12 -2.28 -5.34 -8.68
N LEU A 13 -2.36 -4.78 -9.89
CA LEU A 13 -1.77 -5.35 -11.09
C LEU A 13 -0.50 -4.57 -11.42
N THR A 14 0.66 -5.15 -11.12
CA THR A 14 1.94 -4.46 -11.23
C THR A 14 3.09 -5.46 -11.31
N ASP A 15 4.30 -4.99 -11.65
CA ASP A 15 5.50 -5.82 -11.58
C ASP A 15 5.71 -6.31 -10.13
N PRO A 16 5.75 -7.63 -9.86
CA PRO A 16 5.97 -8.17 -8.52
C PRO A 16 7.27 -7.69 -7.85
N ALA A 17 8.30 -7.38 -8.64
CA ALA A 17 9.58 -6.85 -8.18
C ALA A 17 9.61 -5.31 -8.08
N GLY A 18 8.59 -4.62 -8.60
CA GLY A 18 8.55 -3.16 -8.65
C GLY A 18 8.13 -2.49 -7.33
N ASP A 19 8.38 -1.18 -7.26
CA ASP A 19 8.10 -0.34 -6.07
C ASP A 19 6.62 -0.33 -5.67
N THR A 20 5.71 -0.45 -6.64
CA THR A 20 4.27 -0.53 -6.37
C THR A 20 3.92 -1.80 -5.61
N ALA A 21 4.50 -2.96 -6.00
CA ALA A 21 4.28 -4.20 -5.29
C ALA A 21 4.89 -4.16 -3.88
N ALA A 22 6.07 -3.54 -3.73
CA ALA A 22 6.68 -3.31 -2.42
C ALA A 22 5.77 -2.44 -1.53
N THR A 23 5.28 -1.32 -2.06
CA THR A 23 4.34 -0.43 -1.35
C THR A 23 3.06 -1.17 -0.94
N CYS A 24 2.55 -2.06 -1.79
CA CYS A 24 1.36 -2.87 -1.48
C CYS A 24 1.64 -3.87 -0.35
N ARG A 25 2.77 -4.60 -0.40
CA ARG A 25 3.19 -5.52 0.67
C ARG A 25 3.41 -4.80 1.99
N ASP A 26 4.09 -3.65 1.98
CA ASP A 26 4.30 -2.81 3.18
C ASP A 26 2.99 -2.25 3.75
N ALA A 27 1.95 -2.16 2.93
CA ALA A 27 0.61 -1.79 3.34
C ALA A 27 -0.21 -2.97 3.90
N GLY A 28 0.28 -4.21 3.79
CA GLY A 28 -0.40 -5.45 4.17
C GLY A 28 -1.34 -6.00 3.10
N LEU A 29 -1.16 -5.61 1.83
CA LEU A 29 -1.93 -6.13 0.72
C LEU A 29 -1.29 -7.42 0.17
N GLU A 30 -2.11 -8.43 -0.04
CA GLU A 30 -1.75 -9.74 -0.58
C GLU A 30 -2.32 -9.96 -1.99
N ALA A 31 -3.36 -9.21 -2.38
CA ALA A 31 -3.98 -9.28 -3.70
C ALA A 31 -3.12 -8.55 -4.76
N ILE A 32 -1.97 -9.15 -5.10
CA ILE A 32 -1.01 -8.65 -6.09
C ILE A 32 -0.86 -9.69 -7.20
N ALA A 33 -0.97 -9.27 -8.46
CA ALA A 33 -0.66 -10.11 -9.64
C ALA A 33 0.22 -9.35 -10.63
N ALA A 34 1.04 -10.09 -11.36
CA ALA A 34 1.83 -9.55 -12.47
C ALA A 34 0.90 -8.99 -13.55
N LEU A 35 1.18 -7.78 -14.04
CA LEU A 35 0.31 -7.07 -14.98
C LEU A 35 0.26 -7.71 -16.39
N ASP A 36 1.24 -8.55 -16.69
CA ASP A 36 1.46 -9.25 -17.96
C ASP A 36 1.12 -10.75 -17.90
N ASP A 37 0.66 -11.25 -16.75
CA ASP A 37 0.22 -12.64 -16.57
C ASP A 37 -1.32 -12.73 -16.49
N ALA A 38 -1.96 -13.02 -17.62
CA ALA A 38 -3.40 -13.16 -17.71
C ALA A 38 -3.97 -14.26 -16.80
N GLN A 39 -3.22 -15.35 -16.58
CA GLN A 39 -3.67 -16.46 -15.73
C GLN A 39 -3.66 -16.04 -14.26
N ALA A 40 -2.60 -15.37 -13.81
CA ALA A 40 -2.50 -14.83 -12.46
C ALA A 40 -3.58 -13.76 -12.19
N ILE A 41 -3.82 -12.86 -13.15
CA ILE A 41 -4.87 -11.83 -13.07
C ILE A 41 -6.24 -12.49 -12.90
N SER A 42 -6.57 -13.48 -13.74
CA SER A 42 -7.85 -14.18 -13.69
C SER A 42 -8.06 -14.86 -12.33
N ALA A 43 -7.05 -15.58 -11.83
CA ALA A 43 -7.11 -16.23 -10.52
C ALA A 43 -7.30 -15.22 -9.38
N GLN A 44 -6.60 -14.08 -9.40
CA GLN A 44 -6.78 -13.04 -8.39
C GLN A 44 -8.15 -12.36 -8.46
N LEU A 45 -8.66 -12.07 -9.66
CA LEU A 45 -10.00 -11.51 -9.83
C LEU A 45 -11.07 -12.45 -9.28
N GLN A 46 -10.95 -13.76 -9.53
CA GLN A 46 -11.85 -14.75 -8.95
C GLN A 46 -11.81 -14.70 -7.42
N ARG A 47 -10.62 -14.77 -6.81
CA ARG A 47 -10.47 -14.65 -5.34
C ARG A 47 -11.09 -13.35 -4.81
N PHE A 48 -10.82 -12.23 -5.47
CA PHE A 48 -11.28 -10.91 -5.08
C PHE A 48 -12.81 -10.77 -5.12
N VAL A 49 -13.48 -11.33 -6.14
CA VAL A 49 -14.95 -11.29 -6.21
C VAL A 49 -15.58 -12.15 -5.11
N HIS A 50 -15.01 -13.31 -4.80
CA HIS A 50 -15.54 -14.22 -3.78
C HIS A 50 -15.27 -13.75 -2.35
N SER A 51 -14.15 -13.09 -2.10
CA SER A 51 -13.72 -12.66 -0.76
C SER A 51 -13.04 -11.29 -0.82
N PRO A 52 -13.78 -10.21 -1.14
CA PRO A 52 -13.21 -8.92 -1.50
C PRO A 52 -12.46 -8.23 -0.38
N LYS A 53 -12.56 -8.64 0.89
CA LYS A 53 -11.84 -8.03 2.01
C LYS A 53 -10.61 -8.84 2.46
N ASP A 54 -10.47 -10.07 1.97
CA ASP A 54 -9.42 -10.98 2.39
C ASP A 54 -8.09 -10.60 1.73
N GLY A 55 -7.12 -10.13 2.52
CA GLY A 55 -5.81 -9.69 2.02
C GLY A 55 -5.83 -8.47 1.09
N THR A 56 -6.93 -7.71 1.01
CA THR A 56 -7.10 -6.58 0.06
C THR A 56 -7.26 -5.23 0.74
N LEU A 57 -7.33 -5.20 2.07
CA LEU A 57 -7.45 -3.97 2.85
C LEU A 57 -6.09 -3.57 3.43
N PRO A 58 -5.68 -2.30 3.26
CA PRO A 58 -4.49 -1.79 3.93
C PRO A 58 -4.63 -1.87 5.46
N THR A 59 -3.52 -2.10 6.14
CA THR A 59 -3.48 -2.02 7.61
C THR A 59 -3.78 -0.60 8.09
N ALA A 60 -4.35 -0.46 9.29
CA ALA A 60 -4.61 0.84 9.90
C ALA A 60 -3.33 1.70 10.01
N ALA A 61 -2.19 1.08 10.29
CA ALA A 61 -0.89 1.76 10.31
C ALA A 61 -0.48 2.30 8.92
N ALA A 62 -0.70 1.53 7.85
CA ALA A 62 -0.44 1.98 6.49
C ALA A 62 -1.37 3.16 6.10
N VAL A 63 -2.64 3.13 6.52
CA VAL A 63 -3.57 4.24 6.33
C VAL A 63 -3.10 5.51 7.07
N ASP A 64 -2.72 5.40 8.34
CA ASP A 64 -2.22 6.57 9.11
C ASP A 64 -0.98 7.17 8.47
N ARG A 65 0.02 6.35 8.13
CA ARG A 65 1.25 6.79 7.44
C ARG A 65 0.95 7.49 6.12
N ALA A 66 0.00 6.97 5.34
CA ALA A 66 -0.39 7.56 4.06
C ALA A 66 -1.28 8.80 4.18
N SER A 67 -1.83 9.08 5.37
CA SER A 67 -2.72 10.21 5.61
C SER A 67 -1.99 11.56 5.51
N ARG A 68 -2.74 12.66 5.35
CA ARG A 68 -2.14 14.01 5.38
C ARG A 68 -1.45 14.27 6.72
N ARG A 69 -2.06 13.83 7.82
CA ARG A 69 -1.53 14.00 9.18
C ARG A 69 -0.26 13.18 9.39
N GLY A 70 -0.26 11.91 9.00
CA GLY A 70 0.91 11.03 9.10
C GLY A 70 2.10 11.56 8.31
N ARG A 71 1.88 11.95 7.04
CA ARG A 71 2.95 12.55 6.22
C ARG A 71 3.49 13.86 6.80
N ALA A 72 2.62 14.72 7.33
CA ALA A 72 3.04 15.96 7.98
C ALA A 72 3.86 15.69 9.25
N ARG A 73 3.47 14.68 10.04
CA ARG A 73 4.23 14.22 11.21
C ARG A 73 5.63 13.75 10.80
N THR A 74 5.73 12.87 9.78
CA THR A 74 7.03 12.38 9.28
C THR A 74 7.92 13.52 8.78
N LEU A 75 7.35 14.54 8.12
CA LEU A 75 8.10 15.72 7.71
C LEU A 75 8.62 16.51 8.92
N ALA A 76 7.79 16.75 9.94
CA ALA A 76 8.22 17.43 11.17
C ALA A 76 9.36 16.67 11.86
N GLU A 77 9.26 15.35 12.00
CA GLU A 77 10.31 14.51 12.58
C GLU A 77 11.63 14.56 11.80
N LEU A 78 11.58 14.70 10.46
CA LEU A 78 12.77 14.89 9.64
C LEU A 78 13.43 16.25 9.90
N LEU A 79 12.64 17.31 10.04
CA LEU A 79 13.13 18.66 10.35
C LEU A 79 13.74 18.73 11.76
N ASP A 80 13.08 18.13 12.75
CA ASP A 80 13.59 18.07 14.13
C ASP A 80 14.94 17.35 14.20
N ARG A 81 15.09 16.21 13.49
CA ARG A 81 16.37 15.49 13.41
C ARG A 81 17.47 16.32 12.76
N SER A 82 17.14 17.06 11.71
CA SER A 82 18.11 17.86 10.95
C SER A 82 18.58 19.09 11.75
N THR A 83 17.70 19.66 12.58
CA THR A 83 18.04 20.80 13.44
C THR A 83 18.80 20.39 14.70
N MET A 84 18.61 19.16 15.19
CA MET A 84 19.35 18.61 16.34
C MET A 84 20.76 18.12 16.00
N GLN A 85 21.04 17.76 14.74
CA GLN A 85 22.38 17.35 14.28
C GLN A 85 23.31 18.55 13.96
N GLY A 86 22.79 19.78 13.98
CA GLY A 86 23.55 21.01 13.73
C GLY A 86 24.10 21.71 14.98
N LYS A 87 24.06 21.06 16.15
CA LYS A 87 24.69 21.49 17.41
C LYS A 87 25.74 20.48 17.84
#